data_AF-A0A967WLM5-F1
#
_entry.id   AF-A0A967WLM5-F1
#
_cell.length_a   1.000
_cell.length_b   1.000
_cell.length_c   1.000
_cell.angle_alpha   90.00
_cell.angle_beta   90.00
_cell.angle_gamma   90.00
#
_symmetry.space_group_name_H-M   'P 1'
#
loop_
_entity.id
_entity.type
_entity.pdbx_description
1 polymer ?
#
loop_
_entity_poly.entity_id
_entity_poly.type
_entity_poly.pdbx_seq_one_letter_code
_entity_poly.pdbx_strand_id
1 'polypeptide(L)'
;MTVNYHEPGKMEVWLTMLAGKLFGRSVYEPYVNSLGLRGDEKVLDFGSGAGTPAQLIAGKLAEGSGTLTCVDVSQVWIKTAQKRLQAYSNVTFLSGEISDLDVPDESHDIVFIHFVIHDIPARQRPLVVK
;
A
#
# COMPACT_ATOMS: atom_id res chain seq x y z
N MET A 1 10.47 10.58 -17.07
CA MET A 1 10.59 11.91 -16.43
C MET A 1 10.32 11.67 -14.97
N THR A 2 11.31 11.79 -14.10
CA THR A 2 11.16 11.49 -12.67
C THR A 2 10.13 12.42 -12.03
N VAL A 3 9.12 11.83 -11.39
CA VAL A 3 8.18 12.52 -10.51
C VAL A 3 8.96 12.97 -9.28
N ASN A 4 8.84 14.26 -8.97
CA ASN A 4 9.38 14.78 -7.72
C ASN A 4 8.38 14.42 -6.62
N TYR A 5 8.64 13.34 -5.89
CA TYR A 5 7.85 12.90 -4.75
C TYR A 5 8.54 13.28 -3.43
N HIS A 6 7.76 13.40 -2.37
CA HIS A 6 8.26 13.76 -1.04
C HIS A 6 8.73 12.50 -0.30
N GLU A 7 9.97 12.51 0.17
CA GLU A 7 10.46 11.51 1.12
C GLU A 7 10.19 12.00 2.54
N PRO A 8 9.50 11.21 3.38
CA PRO A 8 9.11 11.63 4.71
C PRO A 8 10.30 11.78 5.66
N GLY A 9 10.23 12.78 6.53
CA GLY A 9 11.19 12.96 7.60
C GLY A 9 10.99 11.96 8.75
N LYS A 10 12.00 11.80 9.61
CA LYS A 10 11.92 10.89 10.78
C LYS A 10 10.74 11.19 11.71
N MET A 11 10.45 12.49 11.94
CA MET A 11 9.33 12.92 12.78
C MET A 11 7.98 12.57 12.15
N GLU A 12 7.86 12.74 10.83
CA GLU A 12 6.67 12.37 10.07
C GLU A 12 6.42 10.86 10.15
N VAL A 13 7.45 10.05 9.91
CA VAL A 13 7.38 8.60 10.07
C VAL A 13 6.94 8.23 11.49
N TRP A 14 7.55 8.83 12.51
CA TRP A 14 7.21 8.54 13.90
C TRP A 14 5.77 8.90 14.26
N LEU A 15 5.30 10.10 13.86
CA LEU A 15 3.92 10.54 14.06
C LEU A 15 2.93 9.63 13.35
N THR A 16 3.19 9.27 12.09
CA THR A 16 2.34 8.36 11.30
C THR A 16 2.28 6.97 11.93
N MET A 17 3.40 6.45 12.41
CA MET A 17 3.44 5.16 13.10
C MET A 17 2.65 5.19 14.41
N LEU A 18 2.79 6.26 15.20
CA LEU A 18 2.04 6.46 16.44
C LEU A 18 0.53 6.57 16.18
N ALA A 19 0.13 7.42 15.24
CA ALA A 19 -1.27 7.60 14.85
C ALA A 19 -1.87 6.29 14.32
N GLY A 20 -1.15 5.55 13.48
CA GLY A 20 -1.57 4.24 12.98
C GLY A 20 -1.79 3.22 14.10
N LYS A 21 -0.95 3.24 15.16
CA LYS A 21 -1.13 2.36 16.31
C LYS A 21 -2.36 2.73 17.16
N LEU A 22 -2.66 4.01 17.31
CA LEU A 22 -3.75 4.48 18.16
C LEU A 22 -5.11 4.47 17.47
N PHE A 23 -5.16 4.85 16.19
CA PHE A 23 -6.40 5.10 15.45
C PHE A 23 -6.49 4.34 14.13
N GLY A 24 -5.42 3.68 13.69
CA GLY A 24 -5.37 3.07 12.37
C GLY A 24 -6.49 2.06 12.15
N ARG A 25 -6.74 1.19 13.13
CA ARG A 25 -7.81 0.19 13.01
C ARG A 25 -9.18 0.83 12.83
N SER A 26 -9.59 1.76 13.69
CA SER A 26 -10.93 2.38 13.57
C SER A 26 -11.11 3.19 12.29
N VAL A 27 -10.04 3.78 11.75
CA VAL A 27 -10.07 4.56 10.51
C VAL A 27 -10.12 3.65 9.27
N TYR A 28 -9.27 2.62 9.20
CA TYR A 28 -9.07 1.85 7.97
C TYR A 28 -9.92 0.58 7.91
N GLU A 29 -10.32 -0.01 9.04
CA GLU A 29 -11.05 -1.28 9.09
C GLU A 29 -12.39 -1.24 8.33
N PRO A 30 -13.22 -0.18 8.40
CA PRO A 30 -14.45 -0.13 7.60
C PRO A 30 -14.19 -0.19 6.09
N TYR A 31 -13.15 0.52 5.61
CA TYR A 31 -12.82 0.53 4.19
C TYR A 31 -12.23 -0.82 3.74
N VAL A 32 -11.29 -1.38 4.52
CA VAL A 32 -10.73 -2.71 4.24
C VAL A 32 -11.82 -3.79 4.27
N ASN A 33 -12.78 -3.72 5.19
CA ASN A 33 -13.89 -4.68 5.24
C ASN A 33 -14.82 -4.55 4.04
N SER A 34 -14.98 -3.35 3.47
CA SER A 34 -15.82 -3.15 2.28
C SER A 34 -15.30 -3.88 1.03
N LEU A 35 -14.02 -4.29 1.02
CA LEU A 35 -13.42 -5.07 -0.06
C LEU A 35 -13.99 -6.50 -0.18
N GLY A 36 -14.60 -7.03 0.89
CA GLY A 36 -15.18 -8.38 0.88
C GLY A 36 -14.17 -9.50 0.63
N LEU A 37 -12.91 -9.33 1.07
CA LEU A 37 -11.84 -10.30 0.88
C LEU A 37 -12.25 -11.68 1.41
N ARG A 38 -12.11 -12.69 0.55
CA ARG A 38 -12.28 -14.12 0.87
C ARG A 38 -10.99 -14.75 1.40
N GLY A 39 -9.86 -14.08 1.18
CA GLY A 39 -8.55 -14.52 1.64
C GLY A 39 -7.73 -15.25 0.58
N ASP A 40 -8.24 -15.41 -0.64
CA ASP A 40 -7.55 -16.06 -1.77
C ASP A 40 -7.11 -15.07 -2.86
N GLU A 41 -7.42 -13.78 -2.68
CA GLU A 41 -7.15 -12.74 -3.66
C GLU A 41 -5.67 -12.32 -3.72
N LYS A 42 -5.23 -11.93 -4.91
CA LYS A 42 -4.01 -11.14 -5.15
C LYS A 42 -4.37 -9.67 -5.08
N VAL A 43 -3.91 -8.99 -4.04
CA VAL A 43 -4.22 -7.57 -3.80
C VAL A 43 -2.98 -6.72 -4.04
N LEU A 44 -3.12 -5.59 -4.74
CA LEU A 44 -2.10 -4.54 -4.85
C LEU A 44 -2.52 -3.34 -4.00
N ASP A 45 -1.68 -2.92 -3.05
CA ASP A 45 -1.84 -1.68 -2.29
C ASP A 45 -0.99 -0.57 -2.93
N PHE A 46 -1.65 0.34 -3.66
CA PHE A 46 -0.99 1.42 -4.38
C PHE A 46 -0.85 2.67 -3.51
N GLY A 47 0.40 3.05 -3.22
CA GLY A 47 0.71 4.12 -2.27
C GLY A 47 0.62 3.64 -0.82
N SER A 48 1.19 2.46 -0.55
CA SER A 48 1.03 1.74 0.73
C SER A 48 1.51 2.51 1.97
N GLY A 49 2.36 3.52 1.80
CA GLY A 49 2.85 4.39 2.87
C GLY A 49 3.49 3.60 4.01
N ALA A 50 3.11 3.90 5.26
CA ALA A 50 3.58 3.15 6.42
C ALA A 50 2.97 1.72 6.54
N GLY A 51 2.03 1.34 5.68
CA GLY A 51 1.40 0.01 5.66
C GLY A 51 0.33 -0.22 6.72
N THR A 52 -0.39 0.81 7.17
CA THR A 52 -1.47 0.63 8.18
C THR A 52 -2.65 -0.16 7.61
N PRO A 53 -3.21 0.20 6.43
CA PRO A 53 -4.26 -0.59 5.79
C PRO A 53 -3.73 -1.96 5.33
N ALA A 54 -2.51 -1.97 4.76
CA ALA A 54 -1.81 -3.19 4.36
C ALA A 54 -1.76 -4.25 5.48
N GLN A 55 -1.57 -3.85 6.74
CA GLN A 55 -1.56 -4.79 7.87
C GLN A 55 -2.91 -5.51 8.05
N LEU A 56 -4.01 -4.79 7.88
CA LEU A 56 -5.37 -5.36 7.96
C LEU A 56 -5.65 -6.28 6.77
N ILE A 57 -5.23 -5.86 5.57
CA ILE A 57 -5.38 -6.64 4.34
C ILE A 57 -4.56 -7.94 4.42
N ALA A 58 -3.27 -7.83 4.75
CA ALA A 58 -2.37 -8.98 4.88
C ALA A 58 -2.88 -9.99 5.91
N GLY A 59 -3.44 -9.52 7.03
CA GLY A 59 -4.09 -10.36 8.03
C GLY A 59 -5.23 -11.19 7.46
N LYS A 60 -6.15 -10.57 6.72
CA LYS A 60 -7.28 -11.28 6.09
C LYS A 60 -6.81 -12.27 5.02
N LEU A 61 -5.83 -11.88 4.20
CA LEU A 61 -5.29 -12.76 3.15
C LEU A 61 -4.51 -13.96 3.73
N ALA A 62 -3.88 -13.79 4.90
CA ALA A 62 -3.15 -14.86 5.57
C ALA A 62 -4.06 -15.94 6.19
N GLU A 63 -5.38 -15.68 6.30
CA GLU A 63 -6.37 -16.72 6.67
C GLU A 63 -6.61 -17.72 5.52
N GLY A 64 -6.24 -17.35 4.29
CA GLY A 64 -6.32 -18.19 3.09
C GLY A 64 -4.97 -18.32 2.37
N SER A 65 -4.99 -18.24 1.04
CA SER A 65 -3.80 -18.35 0.18
C SER A 65 -3.48 -17.07 -0.59
N GLY A 66 -4.12 -15.96 -0.23
CA GLY A 66 -4.00 -14.68 -0.91
C GLY A 66 -2.66 -13.99 -0.63
N THR A 67 -2.31 -13.05 -1.51
CA THR A 67 -1.03 -12.33 -1.46
C THR A 67 -1.23 -10.82 -1.58
N LEU A 68 -0.42 -10.05 -0.86
CA LEU A 68 -0.41 -8.60 -0.93
C LEU A 68 0.87 -8.09 -1.58
N THR A 69 0.74 -7.21 -2.57
CA THR A 69 1.85 -6.45 -3.15
C THR A 69 1.73 -4.98 -2.73
N CYS A 70 2.66 -4.50 -1.91
CA CYS A 70 2.71 -3.10 -1.50
C CYS A 70 3.59 -2.29 -2.46
N VAL A 71 3.04 -1.22 -3.04
CA VAL A 71 3.75 -0.32 -3.95
C VAL A 71 3.84 1.07 -3.32
N ASP A 72 5.03 1.67 -3.29
CA ASP A 72 5.20 3.07 -2.89
C ASP A 72 6.46 3.67 -3.54
N VAL A 73 6.37 4.95 -3.94
CA VAL A 73 7.50 5.69 -4.51
C VAL A 73 8.57 6.00 -3.45
N SER A 74 8.18 6.17 -2.19
CA SER A 74 9.08 6.48 -1.09
C SER A 74 9.79 5.24 -0.56
N GLN A 75 11.11 5.28 -0.59
CA GLN A 75 11.96 4.25 -0.02
C GLN A 75 11.85 4.23 1.52
N VAL A 76 11.61 5.37 2.14
CA VAL A 76 11.40 5.45 3.59
C VAL A 76 10.07 4.81 3.99
N TRP A 77 9.01 5.01 3.22
CA TRP A 77 7.72 4.36 3.44
C TRP A 77 7.81 2.84 3.25
N ILE A 78 8.42 2.36 2.18
CA ILE A 78 8.63 0.93 1.96
C ILE A 78 9.38 0.28 3.13
N LYS A 79 10.48 0.87 3.59
CA LYS A 79 11.23 0.35 4.75
C LYS A 79 10.40 0.35 6.04
N THR A 80 9.54 1.34 6.20
CA THR A 80 8.62 1.44 7.34
C THR A 80 7.54 0.35 7.27
N ALA A 81 6.92 0.18 6.11
CA ALA A 81 5.92 -0.85 5.86
C ALA A 81 6.50 -2.26 6.04
N GLN A 82 7.68 -2.54 5.50
CA GLN A 82 8.40 -3.82 5.69
C GLN A 82 8.57 -4.16 7.17
N LYS A 83 8.96 -3.20 8.02
CA LYS A 83 9.08 -3.42 9.47
C LYS A 83 7.73 -3.68 10.13
N ARG A 84 6.68 -2.97 9.72
CA ARG A 84 5.32 -3.16 10.27
C ARG A 84 4.75 -4.54 9.88
N LEU A 85 5.01 -4.97 8.66
CA LEU A 85 4.46 -6.18 8.05
C LEU A 85 5.39 -7.39 8.14
N GLN A 86 6.50 -7.30 8.88
CA GLN A 86 7.51 -8.37 8.97
C GLN A 86 6.99 -9.73 9.45
N ALA A 87 5.82 -9.77 10.09
CA ALA A 87 5.18 -11.01 10.54
C ALA A 87 4.38 -11.74 9.44
N TYR A 88 4.19 -11.12 8.28
CA TYR A 88 3.41 -11.67 7.17
C TYR A 88 4.33 -12.15 6.05
N SER A 89 4.29 -13.44 5.76
CA SER A 89 5.07 -14.05 4.67
C SER A 89 4.42 -13.91 3.29
N ASN A 90 3.14 -13.50 3.24
CA ASN A 90 2.36 -13.33 2.02
C ASN A 90 2.38 -11.88 1.48
N VAL A 91 3.38 -11.07 1.88
CA VAL A 91 3.50 -9.67 1.48
C VAL A 91 4.79 -9.44 0.71
N THR A 92 4.69 -8.80 -0.44
CA THR A 92 5.83 -8.35 -1.25
C THR A 92 5.83 -6.83 -1.37
N PHE A 93 6.99 -6.25 -1.68
CA PHE A 93 7.19 -4.80 -1.72
C PHE A 93 7.88 -4.41 -3.02
N LEU A 94 7.30 -3.43 -3.72
CA LEU A 94 7.89 -2.78 -4.88
C LEU A 94 8.06 -1.30 -4.57
N SER A 95 9.24 -0.75 -4.89
CA SER A 95 9.51 0.67 -4.66
C SER A 95 9.86 1.37 -5.95
N GLY A 96 9.13 2.44 -6.25
CA GLY A 96 9.30 3.22 -7.47
C GLY A 96 7.96 3.75 -8.00
N GLU A 97 8.04 4.47 -9.11
CA GLU A 97 6.86 4.90 -9.86
C GLU A 97 6.19 3.66 -10.47
N ILE A 98 4.89 3.49 -10.23
CA ILE A 98 4.17 2.28 -10.69
C ILE A 98 4.22 2.08 -12.21
N SER A 99 4.36 3.16 -12.99
CA SER A 99 4.54 3.08 -14.45
C SER A 99 5.88 2.48 -14.88
N ASP A 100 6.87 2.48 -13.99
CA ASP A 100 8.22 1.97 -14.23
C ASP A 100 8.44 0.59 -13.57
N LEU A 101 7.45 0.10 -12.81
CA LEU A 101 7.49 -1.20 -12.14
C LEU A 101 6.93 -2.29 -13.05
N ASP A 102 7.50 -3.48 -12.95
CA ASP A 102 7.01 -4.69 -13.64
C ASP A 102 5.80 -5.26 -12.89
N VAL A 103 4.68 -4.55 -12.98
CA VAL A 103 3.36 -5.01 -12.51
C VAL A 103 2.56 -5.41 -13.75
N PRO A 104 2.45 -6.71 -14.05
CA PRO A 104 1.78 -7.14 -15.28
C PRO A 104 0.30 -6.77 -15.28
N ASP A 105 -0.24 -6.47 -16.47
CA ASP A 105 -1.68 -6.27 -16.65
C ASP A 105 -2.46 -7.52 -16.19
N GLU A 106 -3.67 -7.31 -15.65
CA GLU A 106 -4.59 -8.38 -15.22
C GLU A 106 -3.98 -9.37 -14.20
N SER A 107 -2.96 -8.96 -13.45
CA SER A 107 -2.23 -9.84 -12.51
C SER A 107 -2.75 -9.85 -11.07
N HIS A 108 -3.62 -8.88 -10.72
CA HIS A 108 -4.18 -8.71 -9.38
C HIS A 108 -5.71 -8.69 -9.47
N ASP A 109 -6.37 -9.34 -8.51
CA ASP A 109 -7.84 -9.37 -8.43
C ASP A 109 -8.39 -8.04 -7.91
N ILE A 110 -7.64 -7.37 -7.03
CA ILE A 110 -8.04 -6.11 -6.38
C ILE A 110 -6.87 -5.14 -6.35
N VAL A 111 -7.14 -3.89 -6.75
CA VAL A 111 -6.23 -2.76 -6.53
C VAL A 111 -6.81 -1.86 -5.45
N PHE A 112 -6.17 -1.84 -4.29
CA PHE A 112 -6.50 -0.95 -3.18
C PHE A 112 -5.77 0.38 -3.35
N ILE A 113 -6.54 1.47 -3.29
CA ILE A 113 -6.04 2.83 -3.49
C ILE A 113 -6.61 3.70 -2.36
N HIS A 114 -5.74 4.23 -1.51
CA HIS A 114 -6.16 5.09 -0.41
C HIS A 114 -5.19 6.27 -0.25
N PHE A 115 -5.66 7.49 -0.51
CA PHE A 115 -4.87 8.72 -0.38
C PHE A 115 -3.55 8.73 -1.18
N VAL A 116 -3.57 8.29 -2.45
CA VAL A 116 -2.39 8.38 -3.35
C VAL A 116 -2.62 9.21 -4.62
N ILE A 117 -3.81 9.14 -5.23
CA ILE A 117 -4.06 9.75 -6.55
C ILE A 117 -3.91 11.28 -6.55
N HIS A 118 -4.13 11.93 -5.40
CA HIS A 118 -4.00 13.38 -5.28
C HIS A 118 -2.53 13.84 -5.30
N ASP A 119 -1.58 12.97 -4.95
CA ASP A 119 -0.14 13.24 -5.05
C ASP A 119 0.38 13.10 -6.48
N ILE A 120 -0.37 12.44 -7.36
CA ILE A 120 -0.01 12.25 -8.76
C ILE A 120 -0.43 13.50 -9.56
N PRO A 121 0.51 14.15 -10.29
CA PRO A 121 0.19 15.25 -11.19
C PRO A 121 -0.91 14.88 -12.19
N ALA A 122 -1.87 15.79 -12.40
CA ALA A 122 -3.04 15.53 -13.25
C ALA A 122 -2.68 15.00 -14.65
N ARG A 123 -1.58 15.50 -15.24
CA ARG A 123 -1.07 15.06 -16.55
C ARG A 123 -0.59 13.61 -16.61
N GLN A 124 -0.26 13.00 -15.47
CA GLN A 124 0.25 11.63 -15.37
C GLN A 124 -0.82 10.62 -14.95
N ARG A 125 -1.93 11.06 -14.35
CA ARG A 125 -3.00 10.16 -13.90
C ARG A 125 -3.50 9.19 -14.98
N PRO A 126 -3.68 9.59 -16.26
CA PRO A 126 -4.11 8.66 -17.31
C PRO A 126 -3.10 7.55 -17.63
N LEU A 127 -1.83 7.70 -17.22
CA LEU A 127 -0.79 6.68 -17.39
C LEU A 127 -0.82 5.63 -16.27
N VAL A 128 -1.39 5.99 -15.12
CA VAL A 128 -1.33 5.22 -13.87
C VAL A 128 -2.67 4.58 -13.52
N VAL A 129 -3.76 5.31 -13.73
CA VAL A 129 -5.13 4.84 -13.52
C VAL A 129 -5.83 4.90 -14.86
N LYS A 130 -6.17 3.74 -15.40
CA LYS A 130 -6.88 3.57 -16.66
C LYS A 130 -8.29 3.05 -16.40
#